data_AF-A0A1J4YQ98-F1
#
_entry.id   AF-A0A1J4YQ98-F1
#
_cell.length_a   1.000
_cell.length_b   1.000
_cell.length_c   1.000
_cell.angle_alpha   90.00
_cell.angle_beta   90.00
_cell.angle_gamma   90.00
#
_symmetry.space_group_name_H-M   'P 1'
#
loop_
_entity.id
_entity.type
_entity.pdbx_description
1 polymer ?
#
loop_
_entity_poly.entity_id
_entity_poly.type
_entity_poly.pdbx_seq_one_letter_code
_entity_poly.pdbx_strand_id
1 'polypeptide(L)' 'MQQTIDIPKVEFITTPKGTPKSVVLDIKDWKRIVETLKIISSKELMLSLTRAKNQLRDGIKPLSLKETFNL' A
#
# COMPACT_ATOMS: atom_id res chain seq x y z
N MET A 1 -15.23 1.14 -12.65
CA MET A 1 -15.33 2.08 -11.51
C MET A 1 -14.02 2.83 -11.42
N GLN A 2 -14.02 4.14 -11.66
CA GLN A 2 -12.82 4.97 -11.55
C GLN A 2 -12.43 5.00 -10.06
N GLN A 3 -11.32 4.36 -9.69
CA GLN A 3 -10.77 4.52 -8.34
C GLN A 3 -10.20 5.93 -8.26
N THR A 4 -10.86 6.83 -7.54
CA THR A 4 -10.26 8.09 -7.13
C THR A 4 -9.11 7.76 -6.19
N ILE A 5 -7.89 7.83 -6.72
CA ILE A 5 -6.67 7.74 -5.91
C ILE A 5 -6.60 9.05 -5.13
N ASP A 6 -6.94 8.98 -3.85
CA ASP A 6 -6.83 10.12 -2.94
C ASP A 6 -5.34 10.37 -2.68
N ILE A 7 -4.79 11.40 -3.32
CA ILE A 7 -3.36 11.72 -3.23
C ILE A 7 -3.13 12.42 -1.89
N PRO A 8 -2.18 11.96 -1.05
CA PRO A 8 -1.88 12.60 0.22
C PRO A 8 -1.61 14.09 0.05
N LYS A 9 -2.24 14.93 0.88
CA LYS A 9 -1.88 16.34 0.95
C LYS A 9 -0.50 16.45 1.61
N VAL A 10 0.50 16.89 0.85
CA VAL A 10 1.87 17.06 1.35
C VAL A 10 2.18 18.53 1.51
N GLU A 11 2.69 18.91 2.68
CA GLU A 11 3.22 20.25 2.94
C GLU A 11 4.74 20.17 3.16
N PHE A 12 5.45 21.25 2.86
CA PHE A 12 6.91 21.30 2.95
C PHE A 12 7.35 22.32 3.97
N ILE A 13 8.39 21.96 4.75
CA ILE A 13 9.15 22.92 5.54
C ILE A 13 10.39 23.29 4.73
N THR A 14 10.53 24.57 4.41
CA THR A 14 11.64 25.10 3.59
C THR A 14 12.68 25.82 4.45
N THR A 15 13.90 25.90 3.93
CA THR A 15 14.92 26.83 4.44
C THR A 15 14.52 28.28 4.14
N PRO A 16 15.17 29.29 4.76
CA PRO A 16 14.96 30.69 4.40
C PRO A 16 15.28 31.01 2.92
N LYS A 17 16.07 30.16 2.26
CA LYS A 17 16.37 30.27 0.82
C LYS A 17 15.31 29.60 -0.07
N GLY A 18 14.21 29.11 0.50
CA GLY A 18 13.12 28.42 -0.22
C GLY A 18 13.41 26.96 -0.56
N THR A 19 14.53 26.39 -0.12
CA THR A 19 14.87 24.99 -0.42
C THR A 19 14.09 24.04 0.51
N PRO A 20 13.40 23.00 0.00
CA PRO A 20 12.73 22.01 0.84
C PRO A 20 13.72 21.29 1.76
N LYS A 21 13.37 21.17 3.05
CA LYS A 21 14.18 20.47 4.07
C LYS A 21 13.46 19.24 4.62
N SER A 22 12.15 19.32 4.79
CA SER A 22 11.34 18.20 5.27
C SER A 22 9.91 18.30 4.74
N VAL A 23 9.18 17.18 4.85
CA VAL A 23 7.78 17.07 4.50
C VAL A 23 6.94 16.88 5.75
N VAL A 24 5.75 17.47 5.76
CA VAL A 24 4.72 17.25 6.76
C VAL A 24 3.68 16.32 6.14
N LEU A 25 3.38 15.24 6.85
CA LEU A 25 2.45 14.20 6.43
C LEU A 25 1.49 13.89 7.58
N ASP A 26 0.25 13.54 7.25
CA ASP A 26 -0.63 12.90 8.22
C ASP A 26 0.00 11.58 8.69
N ILE A 27 -0.15 11.26 9.96
CA ILE A 27 0.31 10.00 10.54
C ILE A 27 -0.27 8.77 9.83
N LYS A 28 -1.49 8.87 9.29
CA LYS A 28 -2.14 7.82 8.49
C LYS A 28 -1.40 7.59 7.18
N ASP A 29 -1.00 8.67 6.50
CA ASP A 29 -0.28 8.58 5.23
C ASP A 29 1.14 8.06 5.46
N TRP A 30 1.81 8.51 6.53
CA TRP A 30 3.10 7.96 6.93
C TRP A 30 3.02 6.45 7.15
N LYS A 31 2.03 5.97 7.91
CA LYS A 31 1.82 4.53 8.14
C LYS A 31 1.61 3.75 6.84
N ARG A 32 0.79 4.27 5.92
CA ARG A 32 0.56 3.67 4.60
C ARG A 32 1.85 3.55 3.78
N ILE A 33 2.64 4.62 3.73
CA ILE A 33 3.91 4.66 2.99
C ILE A 33 4.88 3.63 3.57
N VAL A 34 5.07 3.64 4.89
CA VAL A 34 6.00 2.71 5.56
C VAL A 34 5.60 1.26 5.34
N GLU A 35 4.31 0.95 5.47
CA GLU A 35 3.83 -0.42 5.25
C GLU A 35 4.04 -0.87 3.80
N THR A 36 3.76 0.00 2.84
CA THR A 36 4.01 -0.25 1.41
C THR A 36 5.50 -0.53 1.16
N LEU A 37 6.40 0.29 1.73
CA LEU A 37 7.83 0.11 1.58
C LEU A 37 8.32 -1.21 2.19
N LYS A 38 7.80 -1.60 3.36
CA LYS A 38 8.11 -2.90 3.98
C LYS A 38 7.70 -4.05 3.06
N ILE A 39 6.49 -3.99 2.51
CA ILE A 39 5.99 -5.02 1.59
C ILE A 39 6.88 -5.13 0.37
N ILE A 40 7.19 -4.01 -0.28
CA ILE A 40 8.02 -3.96 -1.49
C ILE A 40 9.45 -4.45 -1.22
N SER A 41 9.99 -4.18 -0.03
CA SER A 41 11.33 -4.64 0.35
C SER A 41 11.45 -6.16 0.47
N SER A 42 10.34 -6.88 0.64
CA SER A 42 10.32 -8.34 0.71
C SER A 42 10.04 -8.98 -0.65
N LYS A 43 11.07 -9.57 -1.25
CA LYS A 43 10.95 -10.31 -2.52
C LYS A 43 9.95 -11.46 -2.43
N GLU A 44 9.95 -12.19 -1.32
CA GLU A 44 9.02 -13.30 -1.09
C GLU A 44 7.57 -12.82 -1.05
N LEU A 45 7.30 -11.75 -0.31
CA LEU A 45 5.95 -11.20 -0.19
C LEU A 45 5.45 -10.64 -1.53
N MET A 46 6.32 -9.98 -2.29
CA MET A 46 5.99 -9.50 -3.64
C MET A 46 5.65 -10.64 -4.61
N LEU A 47 6.36 -11.76 -4.53
CA LEU A 47 6.03 -12.96 -5.31
C LEU A 47 4.68 -13.55 -4.88
N SER A 48 4.42 -13.62 -3.57
CA SER A 48 3.14 -14.09 -3.03
C SER A 48 1.97 -13.24 -3.52
N LEU A 49 2.09 -11.90 -3.44
CA LEU A 49 1.10 -10.96 -3.95
C LEU A 49 0.86 -11.12 -5.45
N THR A 50 1.92 -11.33 -6.22
CA THR A 50 1.81 -11.56 -7.68
C THR A 50 1.04 -12.84 -7.98
N ARG A 51 1.30 -13.94 -7.25
CA ARG A 51 0.56 -15.19 -7.39
C ARG A 51 -0.91 -15.00 -7.03
N ALA A 52 -1.20 -14.36 -5.89
CA ALA A 52 -2.58 -14.10 -5.46
C ALA A 52 -3.35 -13.26 -6.49
N LYS A 53 -2.70 -12.23 -7.08
CA LYS A 53 -3.30 -11.43 -8.16
C LYS A 53 -3.61 -12.26 -9.40
N ASN A 54 -2.71 -13.15 -9.80
CA ASN A 54 -2.94 -14.05 -10.93
C ASN A 54 -4.10 -15.01 -10.65
N GLN A 55 -4.17 -15.60 -9.45
CA GLN A 55 -5.28 -16.47 -9.05
C GLN A 55 -6.63 -15.75 -9.18
N LEU A 56 -6.74 -14.53 -8.66
CA LEU A 56 -7.96 -13.72 -8.77
C LEU A 56 -8.32 -13.40 -10.22
N ARG A 57 -7.33 -13.05 -11.06
CA ARG A 57 -7.54 -12.79 -12.48
C ARG A 57 -8.05 -14.02 -13.21
N ASP A 58 -7.54 -15.19 -12.86
CA ASP A 58 -7.88 -16.46 -13.50
C ASP A 58 -9.20 -17.05 -12.94
N GLY A 59 -9.94 -16.27 -12.15
CA GLY A 59 -11.26 -16.62 -11.63
C GLY A 59 -11.25 -17.50 -10.38
N ILE A 60 -10.08 -17.76 -9.79
CA ILE A 60 -9.96 -18.51 -8.55
C ILE A 60 -10.49 -17.63 -7.42
N LYS A 61 -11.58 -18.06 -6.81
CA LYS A 61 -12.20 -17.38 -5.68
C LYS A 61 -11.46 -17.76 -4.39
N PRO A 62 -11.05 -16.78 -3.55
CA PRO A 62 -10.57 -17.06 -2.21
C PRO A 62 -11.65 -17.79 -1.41
N LEU A 63 -11.24 -18.77 -0.62
CA LEU A 63 -12.14 -19.42 0.31
C LEU A 63 -12.64 -18.41 1.34
N SER A 64 -13.92 -18.52 1.68
CA SER A 64 -14.50 -17.83 2.82
C SER A 64 -13.90 -18.34 4.13
N LEU A 65 -14.15 -17.62 5.22
CA LEU A 65 -13.74 -18.03 6.56
C LEU A 65 -14.26 -19.44 6.90
N LYS A 66 -15.53 -19.73 6.59
CA LYS A 66 -16.14 -21.04 6.85
C LYS A 66 -15.48 -22.16 6.06
N GLU A 67 -15.26 -21.93 4.76
CA GLU A 67 -14.58 -22.90 3.87
C GLU A 67 -13.12 -23.13 4.29
N THR A 68 -12.46 -22.12 4.87
CA THR A 68 -11.07 -22.24 5.33
C THR A 68 -10.95 -23.02 6.63
N PHE A 69 -11.89 -22.84 7.57
CA PHE A 69 -11.84 -23.40 8.92
C PHE A 69 -12.79 -24.59 9.15
N ASN A 70 -13.52 -25.04 8.12
CA ASN A 70 -14.56 -26.07 8.21
C ASN A 70 -15.61 -25.78 9.30
N LEU A 71 -16.06 -24.52 9.38
CA LEU A 71 -17.05 -24.01 10.36
C LEU A 71 -18.48 -23.91 9.82
#